data_AF-A0A520RFY7-F1
#
_entry.id   AF-A0A520RFY7-F1
#
_cell.length_a   1.000
_cell.length_b   1.000
_cell.length_c   1.000
_cell.angle_alpha   90.00
_cell.angle_beta   90.00
_cell.angle_gamma   90.00
#
_symmetry.space_group_name_H-M   'P 1'
#
loop_
_entity.id
_entity.type
_entity.pdbx_description
1 polymer ?
#
loop_
_entity_poly.entity_id
_entity_poly.type
_entity_poly.pdbx_seq_one_letter_code
_entity_poly.pdbx_strand_id
1 'polypeptide(L)'
;MVKKIAERPSNAGAEKRGRLKRAVAGVAPQIAHALGGPLAGAAVGALSRAIFGIDDADEAMLADVLEGANPKEREALMRAEHEFRLALRQANLIEQEIAAGDRANARDRQVKMDDLTPSILGGLIIGGFFVVLAAMVTRRLPAGAETEFSIMLGALATMTAAVVNYFFGSSVGSREKTRMMSPVSMPDSAARLEPVEDV
;
A
#
# COMPACT_ATOMS: atom_id res chain seq x y z
N MET A 1 36.48 -44.30 -4.71
CA MET A 1 35.94 -42.96 -5.04
C MET A 1 34.63 -42.76 -4.28
N VAL A 2 34.70 -42.41 -3.00
CA VAL A 2 33.51 -42.24 -2.14
C VAL A 2 32.92 -40.85 -2.38
N LYS A 3 31.68 -40.82 -2.87
CA LYS A 3 30.94 -39.62 -3.22
C LYS A 3 30.65 -38.84 -1.94
N LYS A 4 31.34 -37.71 -1.76
CA LYS A 4 31.12 -36.72 -0.71
C LYS A 4 29.67 -36.23 -0.81
N ILE A 5 28.83 -36.66 0.13
CA ILE A 5 27.45 -36.18 0.25
C ILE A 5 27.56 -34.70 0.60
N ALA A 6 27.12 -33.83 -0.31
CA ALA A 6 27.01 -32.41 -0.08
C ALA A 6 26.06 -32.19 1.10
N GLU A 7 26.59 -31.71 2.21
CA GLU A 7 25.83 -31.23 3.35
C GLU A 7 24.87 -30.13 2.84
N ARG A 8 23.56 -30.40 2.90
CA ARG A 8 22.53 -29.40 2.63
C ARG A 8 22.74 -28.25 3.63
N PRO A 9 22.75 -26.98 3.19
CA PRO A 9 22.85 -25.86 4.13
C PRO A 9 21.75 -25.98 5.19
N SER A 10 22.09 -25.71 6.45
CA SER A 10 21.26 -26.00 7.61
C SER A 10 19.85 -25.38 7.50
N ASN A 11 18.84 -26.23 7.30
CA ASN A 11 17.41 -25.89 7.24
C ASN A 11 16.82 -25.47 8.60
N ALA A 12 17.65 -25.35 9.63
CA ALA A 12 17.24 -25.18 11.02
C ALA A 12 16.46 -23.88 11.22
N GLY A 13 16.85 -22.77 10.58
CA GLY A 13 16.14 -21.49 10.69
C GLY A 13 14.75 -21.54 10.05
N ALA A 14 14.63 -22.12 8.86
CA ALA A 14 13.34 -22.23 8.16
C ALA A 14 12.35 -23.16 8.89
N GLU A 15 12.85 -24.23 9.50
CA GLU A 15 12.02 -25.14 10.31
C GLU A 15 11.51 -24.48 11.59
N LYS A 16 12.36 -23.73 12.30
CA LYS A 16 11.97 -22.92 13.48
C LYS A 16 10.86 -21.92 13.12
N ARG A 17 11.03 -21.15 12.04
CA ARG A 17 10.00 -20.18 11.56
C ARG A 17 8.70 -20.86 11.15
N GLY A 18 8.80 -22.02 10.52
CA GLY A 18 7.63 -22.81 10.13
C GLY A 18 6.79 -23.23 11.33
N ARG A 19 7.43 -23.64 12.43
CA ARG A 19 6.75 -23.96 13.71
C ARG A 19 6.10 -22.71 14.30
N LEU A 20 6.88 -21.64 14.45
CA LEU A 20 6.40 -20.37 15.00
C LEU A 20 5.18 -19.84 14.24
N LYS A 21 5.23 -19.86 12.90
CA LYS A 21 4.12 -19.47 12.04
C LYS A 21 2.85 -20.26 12.33
N ARG A 22 2.95 -21.58 12.51
CA ARG A 22 1.79 -22.43 12.82
C ARG A 22 1.21 -22.14 14.20
N ALA A 23 2.07 -21.89 15.20
CA ALA A 23 1.65 -21.58 16.56
C ALA A 23 0.79 -20.31 16.63
N VAL A 24 1.16 -19.28 15.85
CA VAL A 24 0.49 -17.97 15.90
C VAL A 24 -0.61 -17.77 14.86
N ALA A 25 -0.69 -18.61 13.82
CA ALA A 25 -1.61 -18.41 12.68
C ALA A 25 -3.09 -18.25 13.06
N GLY A 26 -3.55 -18.90 14.13
CA GLY A 26 -4.95 -18.82 14.57
C GLY A 26 -5.31 -17.53 15.31
N VAL A 27 -4.33 -16.88 15.95
CA VAL A 27 -4.57 -15.71 16.83
C VAL A 27 -4.02 -14.43 16.21
N ALA A 28 -2.87 -14.52 15.54
CA ALA A 28 -2.16 -13.42 14.90
C ALA A 28 -1.86 -13.73 13.42
N PRO A 29 -2.90 -13.74 12.56
CA PRO A 29 -2.76 -14.13 11.16
C PRO A 29 -1.85 -13.18 10.35
N GLN A 30 -1.84 -11.88 10.65
CA GLN A 30 -1.01 -10.94 9.90
C GLN A 30 0.47 -11.09 10.24
N ILE A 31 0.78 -11.29 11.53
CA ILE A 31 2.12 -11.64 11.97
C ILE A 31 2.55 -12.99 11.36
N ALA A 32 1.67 -14.00 11.35
CA ALA A 32 1.94 -15.29 10.72
C ALA A 32 2.25 -15.19 9.22
N HIS A 33 1.55 -14.31 8.51
CA HIS A 33 1.83 -14.02 7.11
C HIS A 33 3.19 -13.36 6.95
N ALA A 34 3.50 -12.35 7.77
CA ALA A 34 4.77 -11.63 7.74
C ALA A 34 5.98 -12.52 8.04
N LEU A 35 5.85 -13.53 8.91
CA LEU A 35 6.90 -14.53 9.19
C LEU A 35 7.35 -15.33 7.96
N GLY A 36 6.50 -15.44 6.94
CA GLY A 36 6.84 -16.12 5.67
C GLY A 36 7.31 -15.19 4.56
N GLY A 37 7.46 -13.89 4.84
CA GLY A 37 7.72 -12.86 3.84
C GLY A 37 8.91 -11.96 4.18
N PRO A 38 9.10 -10.87 3.43
CA PRO A 38 10.22 -9.94 3.63
C PRO A 38 10.20 -9.24 5.00
N LEU A 39 9.05 -9.24 5.69
CA LEU A 39 8.86 -8.66 7.01
C LEU A 39 9.05 -9.66 8.15
N ALA A 40 9.65 -10.83 7.90
CA ALA A 40 9.78 -11.88 8.90
C ALA A 40 10.54 -11.42 10.15
N GLY A 41 11.62 -10.64 10.00
CA GLY A 41 12.36 -10.11 11.15
C GLY A 41 11.53 -9.17 12.02
N ALA A 42 10.73 -8.29 11.40
CA ALA A 42 9.83 -7.39 12.13
C ALA A 42 8.72 -8.16 12.86
N ALA A 43 8.22 -9.25 12.26
CA ALA A 43 7.23 -10.12 12.87
C ALA A 43 7.80 -10.87 14.09
N VAL A 44 9.02 -11.41 14.00
CA VAL A 44 9.73 -12.02 15.15
C VAL A 44 9.93 -11.01 16.26
N GLY A 45 10.40 -9.80 15.94
CA GLY A 45 10.59 -8.74 16.94
C GLY A 45 9.28 -8.29 17.61
N ALA A 46 8.18 -8.22 16.86
CA ALA A 46 6.87 -7.90 17.42
C ALA A 46 6.38 -8.97 18.41
N LEU A 47 6.55 -10.25 18.07
CA LEU A 47 6.22 -11.36 18.97
C LEU A 47 7.14 -11.39 20.20
N SER A 48 8.44 -11.19 19.99
CA SER A 48 9.45 -11.18 21.05
C SER A 48 9.16 -10.08 22.08
N ARG A 49 8.81 -8.87 21.64
CA ARG A 49 8.41 -7.78 22.53
C ARG A 49 7.13 -8.10 23.28
N ALA A 50 6.14 -8.68 22.60
CA ALA A 50 4.84 -8.97 23.20
C ALA A 50 4.91 -10.02 24.31
N ILE A 51 5.78 -11.03 24.17
CA ILE A 51 5.87 -12.17 25.08
C ILE A 51 6.97 -11.98 26.13
N PHE A 52 8.14 -11.48 25.72
CA PHE A 52 9.33 -11.42 26.56
C PHE A 52 9.79 -9.98 26.88
N GLY A 53 9.20 -8.97 26.24
CA GLY A 53 9.63 -7.58 26.41
C GLY A 53 11.00 -7.26 25.82
N ILE A 54 11.57 -8.14 24.98
CA ILE A 54 12.86 -7.98 24.33
C ILE A 54 12.71 -8.03 22.81
N ASP A 55 13.64 -7.45 22.08
CA ASP A 55 13.53 -7.33 20.62
C ASP A 55 13.97 -8.57 19.84
N ASP A 56 14.81 -9.42 20.42
CA ASP A 56 15.49 -10.50 19.69
C ASP A 56 15.56 -11.81 20.52
N ALA A 57 14.40 -12.39 20.79
CA ALA A 57 14.32 -13.74 21.37
C ALA A 57 14.47 -14.83 20.29
N ASP A 58 15.05 -15.98 20.68
CA ASP A 58 15.21 -17.11 19.76
C ASP A 58 13.86 -17.64 19.27
N GLU A 59 13.75 -17.83 17.96
CA GLU A 59 12.51 -18.22 17.29
C GLU A 59 11.99 -19.60 17.74
N ALA A 60 12.87 -20.50 18.18
CA ALA A 60 12.44 -21.80 18.72
C ALA A 60 11.83 -21.64 20.11
N MET A 61 12.45 -20.83 20.98
CA MET A 61 11.90 -20.49 22.29
C MET A 61 10.54 -19.81 22.17
N LEU A 62 10.39 -18.88 21.22
CA LEU A 62 9.10 -18.27 20.90
C LEU A 62 8.05 -19.31 20.49
N ALA A 63 8.41 -20.24 19.61
CA ALA A 63 7.50 -21.28 19.14
C ALA A 63 7.03 -22.17 20.30
N ASP A 64 7.94 -22.57 21.19
CA ASP A 64 7.62 -23.44 22.32
C ASP A 64 6.66 -22.77 23.31
N VAL A 65 6.87 -21.48 23.60
CA VAL A 65 5.94 -20.71 24.47
C VAL A 65 4.58 -20.52 23.80
N LEU A 66 4.57 -20.23 22.50
CA LEU A 66 3.34 -19.89 21.79
C LEU A 66 2.49 -21.11 21.40
N GLU A 67 3.07 -22.30 21.25
CA GLU A 67 2.34 -23.57 21.07
C GLU A 67 1.47 -23.90 22.30
N GLY A 68 1.92 -23.51 23.50
CA GLY A 68 1.22 -23.71 24.78
C GLY A 68 0.56 -22.45 25.34
N ALA A 69 0.39 -21.39 24.54
CA ALA A 69 0.10 -20.05 25.04
C ALA A 69 -1.07 -20.01 26.03
N ASN A 70 -0.82 -19.48 27.22
CA ASN A 70 -1.83 -19.24 28.24
C ASN A 70 -2.74 -18.06 27.85
N PRO A 71 -3.90 -17.85 28.53
CA PRO A 71 -4.81 -16.75 28.18
C PRO A 71 -4.17 -15.37 28.16
N LYS A 72 -3.21 -15.08 29.05
CA LYS A 72 -2.50 -13.79 29.09
C LYS A 72 -1.57 -13.61 27.90
N GLU A 73 -0.85 -14.66 27.51
CA GLU A 73 0.00 -14.67 26.32
C GLU A 73 -0.81 -14.53 25.04
N ARG A 74 -2.00 -15.14 24.98
CA ARG A 74 -2.93 -14.96 23.85
C ARG A 74 -3.44 -13.53 23.77
N GLU A 75 -3.75 -12.90 24.90
CA GLU A 75 -4.15 -11.50 24.94
C GLU A 75 -3.00 -10.57 24.48
N ALA A 76 -1.78 -10.81 24.96
CA ALA A 76 -0.59 -10.09 24.51
C ALA A 76 -0.36 -10.27 23.00
N LEU A 77 -0.53 -11.48 22.49
CA LEU A 77 -0.42 -11.80 21.06
C LEU A 77 -1.48 -11.09 20.22
N MET A 78 -2.73 -11.01 20.70
CA MET A 78 -3.80 -10.26 20.04
C MET A 78 -3.47 -8.76 19.99
N ARG A 79 -2.99 -8.18 21.09
CA ARG A 79 -2.55 -6.78 21.11
C ARG A 79 -1.43 -6.53 20.11
N ALA A 80 -0.42 -7.39 20.09
CA ALA A 80 0.68 -7.31 19.14
C ALA A 80 0.20 -7.41 17.69
N GLU A 81 -0.74 -8.30 17.39
CA GLU A 81 -1.37 -8.41 16.06
C GLU A 81 -2.10 -7.12 15.67
N HIS A 82 -2.83 -6.49 16.60
CA HIS A 82 -3.51 -5.22 16.36
C HIS A 82 -2.53 -4.08 16.09
N GLU A 83 -1.49 -3.94 16.91
CA GLU A 83 -0.44 -2.93 16.75
C GLU A 83 0.32 -3.13 15.44
N PHE A 84 0.71 -4.37 15.13
CA PHE A 84 1.38 -4.72 13.88
C PHE A 84 0.53 -4.36 12.67
N ARG A 85 -0.77 -4.63 12.72
CA ARG A 85 -1.72 -4.26 11.66
C ARG A 85 -1.87 -2.75 11.51
N LEU A 86 -1.90 -2.01 12.62
CA LEU A 86 -1.94 -0.54 12.61
C LEU A 86 -0.67 0.04 12.00
N ALA A 87 0.51 -0.45 12.41
CA ALA A 87 1.79 -0.01 11.87
C ALA A 87 1.89 -0.25 10.36
N LEU A 88 1.45 -1.42 9.87
CA LEU A 88 1.40 -1.71 8.44
C LEU A 88 0.45 -0.77 7.69
N ARG A 89 -0.73 -0.49 8.25
CA ARG A 89 -1.67 0.47 7.63
C ARG A 89 -1.10 1.88 7.58
N GLN A 90 -0.47 2.34 8.66
CA GLN A 90 0.17 3.65 8.71
C GLN A 90 1.31 3.75 7.69
N ALA A 91 2.19 2.75 7.61
CA ALA A 91 3.26 2.73 6.62
C ALA A 91 2.71 2.81 5.18
N ASN A 92 1.65 2.05 4.87
CA ASN A 92 0.99 2.11 3.57
C ASN A 92 0.36 3.47 3.27
N LEU A 93 -0.22 4.15 4.28
CA LEU A 93 -0.78 5.49 4.11
C LEU A 93 0.32 6.52 3.84
N ILE A 94 1.42 6.47 4.58
CA ILE A 94 2.59 7.34 4.37
C ILE A 94 3.16 7.13 2.97
N GLU A 95 3.31 5.88 2.53
CA GLU A 95 3.77 5.57 1.17
C GLU A 95 2.82 6.17 0.10
N GLN A 96 1.51 6.06 0.32
CA GLN A 96 0.51 6.67 -0.57
C GLN A 96 0.57 8.19 -0.56
N GLU A 97 0.79 8.81 0.59
CA GLU A 97 0.94 10.27 0.73
C GLU A 97 2.20 10.77 0.03
N ILE A 98 3.33 10.08 0.21
CA ILE A 98 4.58 10.38 -0.49
C ILE A 98 4.38 10.26 -2.00
N ALA A 99 3.80 9.15 -2.48
CA ALA A 99 3.54 8.94 -3.89
C ALA A 99 2.55 9.98 -4.47
N ALA A 100 1.57 10.43 -3.68
CA ALA A 100 0.66 11.50 -4.07
C ALA A 100 1.38 12.87 -4.10
N GLY A 101 2.24 13.14 -3.12
CA GLY A 101 3.09 14.33 -3.04
C GLY A 101 4.06 14.41 -4.21
N ASP A 102 4.67 13.30 -4.63
CA ASP A 102 5.55 13.26 -5.80
C ASP A 102 4.81 13.59 -7.09
N ARG A 103 3.56 13.12 -7.26
CA ARG A 103 2.71 13.49 -8.40
C ARG A 103 2.29 14.96 -8.35
N ALA A 104 1.95 15.47 -7.16
CA ALA A 104 1.62 16.88 -6.99
C ALA A 104 2.83 17.77 -7.31
N ASN A 105 4.01 17.44 -6.79
CA ASN A 105 5.26 18.13 -7.09
C ASN A 105 5.64 18.04 -8.58
N ALA A 106 5.38 16.91 -9.24
CA ALA A 106 5.58 16.77 -10.67
C ALA A 106 4.63 17.68 -11.47
N ARG A 107 3.36 17.76 -11.09
CA ARG A 107 2.38 18.68 -11.69
C ARG A 107 2.73 20.15 -11.42
N ASP A 108 3.15 20.48 -10.19
CA ASP A 108 3.58 21.83 -9.84
C ASP A 108 4.86 22.24 -10.57
N ARG A 109 5.79 21.30 -10.81
CA ARG A 109 6.93 21.54 -11.72
C ARG A 109 6.47 21.81 -13.14
N GLN A 110 5.49 21.08 -13.66
CA GLN A 110 4.94 21.33 -15.00
C GLN A 110 4.32 22.73 -15.12
N VAL A 111 3.56 23.15 -14.11
CA VAL A 111 2.94 24.48 -14.05
C VAL A 111 4.00 25.58 -13.89
N LYS A 112 5.05 25.35 -13.10
CA LYS A 112 6.15 26.31 -12.91
C LYS A 112 7.12 26.42 -14.09
N MET A 113 7.24 25.36 -14.90
CA MET A 113 8.14 25.31 -16.06
C MET A 113 7.47 25.74 -17.37
N ASP A 114 6.19 26.11 -17.34
CA ASP A 114 5.39 26.56 -18.48
C ASP A 114 5.45 25.60 -19.70
N ASP A 115 5.69 24.32 -19.42
CA ASP A 115 5.92 23.34 -20.45
C ASP A 115 4.56 22.82 -20.94
N LEU A 116 4.08 23.41 -22.04
CA LEU A 116 2.82 23.07 -22.70
C LEU A 116 2.87 21.68 -23.35
N THR A 117 4.03 21.02 -23.38
CA THR A 117 4.25 19.76 -24.11
C THR A 117 3.27 18.64 -23.71
N PRO A 118 3.00 18.35 -22.42
CA PRO A 118 2.05 17.30 -22.05
C PRO A 118 0.61 17.64 -22.41
N SER A 119 0.22 18.92 -22.31
CA SER A 119 -1.12 19.39 -22.67
C SER A 119 -1.36 19.26 -24.18
N ILE A 120 -0.37 19.62 -24.99
CA ILE A 120 -0.42 19.46 -26.44
C ILE A 120 -0.45 17.98 -26.82
N LEU A 121 0.41 17.16 -26.22
CA LEU A 121 0.48 15.72 -26.51
C LEU A 121 -0.81 15.00 -26.08
N GLY A 122 -1.37 15.36 -24.92
CA GLY A 122 -2.66 14.83 -24.46
C GLY A 122 -3.81 15.22 -25.39
N GLY A 123 -3.83 16.47 -25.84
CA GLY A 123 -4.80 16.94 -26.85
C GLY A 123 -4.69 16.19 -28.18
N LEU A 124 -3.47 15.93 -28.65
CA LEU A 124 -3.23 15.16 -29.87
C LEU A 124 -3.70 13.70 -29.75
N ILE A 125 -3.47 13.05 -28.61
CA ILE A 125 -3.91 11.66 -28.38
C ILE A 125 -5.44 11.57 -28.33
N ILE A 126 -6.09 12.47 -27.57
CA ILE A 126 -7.56 12.51 -27.48
C ILE A 126 -8.17 12.85 -28.86
N GLY A 127 -7.64 13.86 -29.56
CA GLY A 127 -8.08 14.23 -30.89
C GLY A 127 -7.91 13.09 -31.90
N GLY A 128 -6.74 12.43 -31.89
CA GLY A 128 -6.46 11.27 -32.73
C GLY A 128 -7.42 10.10 -32.49
N PHE A 129 -7.78 9.82 -31.23
CA PHE A 129 -8.76 8.79 -30.89
C PHE A 129 -10.14 9.10 -31.48
N PHE A 130 -10.64 10.33 -31.34
CA PHE A 130 -11.93 10.72 -31.92
C PHE A 130 -11.91 10.74 -33.45
N VAL A 131 -10.79 11.12 -34.07
CA VAL A 131 -10.63 11.07 -35.54
C VAL A 131 -10.70 9.62 -36.05
N VAL A 132 -10.02 8.68 -35.38
CA VAL A 132 -10.06 7.25 -35.74
C VAL A 132 -11.46 6.69 -35.55
N LEU A 133 -12.14 7.01 -34.45
CA LEU A 133 -13.53 6.62 -34.22
C LEU A 133 -14.46 7.15 -35.32
N ALA A 134 -14.35 8.44 -35.67
CA ALA A 134 -15.15 9.03 -36.72
C ALA A 134 -14.88 8.37 -38.09
N ALA A 135 -13.62 8.05 -38.40
CA ALA A 135 -13.25 7.34 -39.62
C ALA A 135 -13.84 5.91 -39.67
N MET A 136 -13.84 5.19 -38.55
CA MET A 136 -14.44 3.85 -38.46
C MET A 136 -15.97 3.87 -38.60
N VAL A 137 -16.65 4.91 -38.10
CA VAL A 137 -18.11 5.04 -38.23
C VAL A 137 -18.52 5.46 -39.64
N THR A 138 -17.71 6.29 -40.30
CA THR A 138 -18.06 6.85 -41.63
C THR A 138 -17.59 6.01 -42.82
N ARG A 139 -16.59 5.14 -42.65
CA ARG A 139 -16.07 4.28 -43.73
C ARG A 139 -16.31 2.80 -43.43
N ARG A 140 -16.71 2.04 -44.45
CA ARG A 140 -16.76 0.59 -44.36
C ARG A 140 -15.34 0.04 -44.26
N LEU A 141 -15.09 -0.76 -43.22
CA LEU A 141 -13.83 -1.46 -43.03
C LEU A 141 -13.65 -2.53 -44.13
N PRO A 142 -12.42 -2.74 -44.61
CA PRO A 142 -12.14 -3.84 -45.53
C PRO A 142 -12.45 -5.18 -44.86
N ALA A 143 -13.09 -6.08 -45.62
CA ALA A 143 -13.50 -7.39 -45.12
C ALA A 143 -12.29 -8.19 -44.59
N GLY A 144 -12.40 -8.68 -43.35
CA GLY A 144 -11.33 -9.43 -42.66
C GLY A 144 -10.38 -8.59 -41.82
N ALA A 145 -10.45 -7.25 -41.86
CA ALA A 145 -9.60 -6.38 -41.03
C ALA A 145 -10.24 -5.99 -39.68
N GLU A 146 -11.51 -6.34 -39.45
CA GLU A 146 -12.30 -5.91 -38.29
C GLU A 146 -11.64 -6.27 -36.94
N THR A 147 -11.07 -7.47 -36.84
CA THR A 147 -10.36 -7.93 -35.64
C THR A 147 -9.12 -7.10 -35.35
N GLU A 148 -8.29 -6.84 -36.37
CA GLU A 148 -7.06 -6.08 -36.24
C GLU A 148 -7.35 -4.63 -35.82
N PHE A 149 -8.35 -4.01 -36.47
CA PHE A 149 -8.81 -2.66 -36.11
C PHE A 149 -9.37 -2.60 -34.68
N SER A 150 -10.09 -3.63 -34.23
CA SER A 150 -10.65 -3.69 -32.87
C SER A 150 -9.56 -3.81 -31.80
N ILE A 151 -8.50 -4.59 -32.06
CA ILE A 151 -7.34 -4.71 -31.17
C ILE A 151 -6.61 -3.37 -31.07
N MET A 152 -6.34 -2.73 -32.21
CA MET A 152 -5.70 -1.41 -32.25
C MET A 152 -6.54 -0.34 -31.54
N LEU A 153 -7.87 -0.36 -31.71
CA LEU A 153 -8.78 0.55 -31.03
C LEU A 153 -8.76 0.34 -29.51
N GLY A 154 -8.69 -0.91 -29.04
CA GLY A 154 -8.54 -1.23 -27.61
C GLY A 154 -7.24 -0.66 -27.02
N ALA A 155 -6.13 -0.78 -27.74
CA ALA A 155 -4.86 -0.18 -27.33
C ALA A 155 -4.95 1.36 -27.26
N LEU A 156 -5.58 1.99 -28.26
CA LEU A 156 -5.77 3.44 -28.32
C LEU A 156 -6.71 3.96 -27.20
N ALA A 157 -7.76 3.20 -26.87
CA ALA A 157 -8.64 3.49 -25.75
C ALA A 157 -7.88 3.43 -24.41
N THR A 158 -6.99 2.45 -24.24
CA THR A 158 -6.15 2.32 -23.04
C THR A 158 -5.18 3.51 -22.90
N MET A 159 -4.56 3.94 -23.99
CA MET A 159 -3.72 5.14 -24.01
C MET A 159 -4.52 6.40 -23.68
N THR A 160 -5.73 6.53 -24.22
CA THR A 160 -6.62 7.66 -23.92
C THR A 160 -7.02 7.69 -22.44
N ALA A 161 -7.34 6.53 -21.86
CA ALA A 161 -7.63 6.43 -20.43
C ALA A 161 -6.42 6.80 -19.55
N ALA A 162 -5.20 6.44 -19.97
CA ALA A 162 -3.98 6.84 -19.29
C ALA A 162 -3.76 8.37 -19.31
N VAL A 163 -4.03 9.04 -20.45
CA VAL A 163 -4.00 10.50 -20.56
C VAL A 163 -5.03 11.15 -19.64
N VAL A 164 -6.28 10.67 -19.66
CA VAL A 164 -7.35 11.18 -18.77
C VAL A 164 -6.94 11.01 -17.30
N ASN A 165 -6.38 9.86 -16.92
CA ASN A 165 -5.89 9.64 -15.56
C ASN A 165 -4.70 10.53 -15.20
N TYR A 166 -3.82 10.85 -16.16
CA TYR A 166 -2.71 11.79 -15.91
C TYR A 166 -3.22 13.19 -15.58
N PHE A 167 -4.23 13.71 -16.30
CA PHE A 167 -4.78 15.04 -16.06
C PHE A 167 -5.80 15.11 -14.91
N PHE A 168 -6.68 14.12 -14.79
CA PHE A 168 -7.82 14.14 -13.88
C PHE A 168 -7.72 13.11 -12.74
N GLY A 169 -6.66 12.29 -12.71
CA GLY A 169 -6.46 11.27 -11.69
C GLY A 169 -6.04 11.82 -10.33
N SER A 170 -6.74 11.32 -9.30
CA SER A 170 -6.47 11.30 -7.86
C SER A 170 -6.24 12.60 -7.06
N SER A 171 -6.41 13.81 -7.62
CA SER A 171 -6.41 15.03 -6.78
C SER A 171 -7.68 15.15 -5.92
N VAL A 172 -8.81 14.62 -6.39
CA VAL A 172 -10.09 14.65 -5.66
C VAL A 172 -10.13 13.61 -4.53
N GLY A 173 -9.63 12.40 -4.77
CA GLY A 173 -9.65 11.32 -3.77
C GLY A 173 -8.80 11.60 -2.53
N SER A 174 -7.65 12.27 -2.69
CA SER A 174 -6.83 12.67 -1.54
C SER A 174 -7.46 13.82 -0.76
N ARG A 175 -8.08 14.81 -1.43
CA ARG A 175 -8.79 15.92 -0.75
C ARG A 175 -9.98 15.42 0.08
N GLU A 176 -10.71 14.43 -0.44
CA GLU A 176 -11.82 13.78 0.27
C GLU A 176 -11.32 13.04 1.52
N LYS A 177 -10.20 12.30 1.41
CA LYS A 177 -9.58 11.60 2.54
C LYS A 177 -8.99 12.56 3.59
N THR A 178 -8.29 13.61 3.17
CA THR A 178 -7.75 14.65 4.07
C THR A 178 -8.88 15.40 4.78
N ARG A 179 -10.01 15.65 4.10
CA ARG A 179 -11.21 16.22 4.73
C ARG A 179 -11.82 15.28 5.77
N MET A 180 -11.87 13.97 5.49
CA MET A 180 -12.37 12.96 6.44
C MET A 180 -11.40 12.68 7.61
N MET A 181 -10.12 13.02 7.45
CA MET A 181 -9.07 12.85 8.46
C MET A 181 -8.71 14.13 9.22
N SER A 182 -9.26 15.28 8.85
CA SER A 182 -9.07 16.52 9.61
C SER A 182 -9.91 16.43 10.88
N PRO A 183 -9.31 16.47 12.08
CA PRO A 183 -10.06 16.46 13.32
C PRO A 183 -10.95 17.71 13.32
N VAL A 184 -12.23 17.51 13.63
CA VAL A 184 -13.19 18.58 13.96
C VAL A 184 -12.46 19.59 14.82
N SER A 185 -12.18 20.76 14.25
CA SER A 185 -11.62 21.90 14.94
C SER A 185 -12.58 22.24 16.08
N MET A 186 -12.22 21.82 17.29
CA MET A 186 -12.89 22.25 18.49
C MET A 186 -12.76 23.78 18.53
N PRO A 187 -13.86 24.54 18.55
CA PRO A 187 -13.77 25.98 18.71
C PRO A 187 -13.10 26.29 20.03
N ASP A 188 -12.15 27.21 19.94
CA ASP A 188 -11.28 27.73 20.99
C ASP A 188 -12.13 28.32 22.15
N SER A 189 -12.52 27.48 23.11
CA SER A 189 -13.30 27.90 24.27
C SER A 189 -12.44 28.46 25.41
N ALA A 190 -11.13 28.59 25.21
CA ALA A 190 -10.19 29.07 26.23
C ALA A 190 -9.99 30.60 26.24
N ALA A 191 -10.59 31.35 25.30
CA ALA A 191 -10.35 32.79 25.15
C ALA A 191 -11.43 33.71 25.76
N ARG A 192 -12.30 33.23 26.66
CA ARG A 192 -13.33 34.07 27.29
C ARG A 192 -13.40 33.89 28.80
N LEU A 193 -12.36 34.37 29.48
CA LEU A 193 -12.42 34.77 30.89
C LEU A 193 -11.90 36.21 30.97
N GLU A 194 -12.71 37.15 30.50
CA GLU A 194 -12.58 38.55 30.90
C GLU A 194 -12.92 38.64 32.39
N PRO A 195 -12.16 39.39 33.20
CA PRO A 195 -12.45 39.54 34.63
C PRO A 195 -13.74 40.37 34.77
N VAL A 196 -14.69 39.84 35.54
CA VAL A 196 -15.87 40.59 35.97
C VAL A 196 -15.40 41.65 36.96
N GLU A 197 -15.40 42.93 36.55
CA GLU A 197 -15.34 44.05 37.50
C GLU A 197 -16.66 44.10 38.27
N ASP A 198 -16.61 43.75 39.56
CA ASP A 198 -17.70 43.92 40.51
C ASP A 198 -17.74 45.38 41.02
N VAL A 199 -18.96 45.91 41.10
CA VAL A 199 -19.36 47.17 41.75
C VAL A 199 -19.27 47.07 43.27
#